data_AF-A0AA35T0H5-F1
#
_entry.id   AF-A0AA35T0H5-F1
#
_cell.length_a   1.000
_cell.length_b   1.000
_cell.length_c   1.000
_cell.angle_alpha   90.00
_cell.angle_beta   90.00
_cell.angle_gamma   90.00
#
_symmetry.space_group_name_H-M   'P 1'
#
loop_
_entity.id
_entity.type
_entity.pdbx_description
1 polymer ?
#
loop_
_entity_poly.entity_id
_entity_poly.type
_entity_poly.pdbx_seq_one_letter_code
_entity_poly.pdbx_strand_id
1 'polypeptide(L)'
;MKEWVFELHNYLSTLNKSVSPHVNMVFGDYKHSRLVLNWITAAVNVIQPPLHNVLVLSLDNRLCDLIASRTLPVSCVAVAKNTIFNIDIINNNINDKIPIIWLQGSMVRNVILRVINYWGYDVASYDSDAVLLKNPQVLYDERPHINLFSSAGTFPFDLSGEWGFTLCTGTLMFKASPAIESLWRHMSSLSEKDEQVTLNNALLQMNSVWQEKTPVNKMCTNKEGWEGRGEDDIRIYVFPPQVFCRAGCCKPTMSRNTLYNAHPIGSKTILSAKEAVLKEMKAWFL
;
A
#
# COMPACT_ATOMS: atom_id res chain seq x y z
N MET A 1 -23.67 1.25 -13.43
CA MET A 1 -22.27 1.05 -13.01
C MET A 1 -21.72 2.43 -12.66
N LYS A 2 -20.97 2.58 -11.55
CA LYS A 2 -20.50 3.89 -11.06
C LYS A 2 -19.42 4.44 -11.99
N GLU A 3 -19.36 5.76 -12.16
CA GLU A 3 -18.43 6.46 -13.08
C GLU A 3 -16.97 6.03 -12.89
N TRP A 4 -16.48 6.01 -11.64
CA TRP A 4 -15.11 5.58 -11.33
C TRP A 4 -14.77 4.15 -11.81
N VAL A 5 -15.75 3.24 -11.89
CA VAL A 5 -15.53 1.86 -12.36
C VAL A 5 -15.17 1.89 -13.85
N PHE A 6 -15.85 2.74 -14.63
CA PHE A 6 -15.57 2.92 -16.04
C PHE A 6 -14.22 3.60 -16.25
N GLU A 7 -13.90 4.64 -15.48
CA GLU A 7 -12.59 5.29 -15.53
C GLU A 7 -11.45 4.32 -15.21
N LEU A 8 -11.60 3.55 -14.14
CA LEU A 8 -10.63 2.53 -13.76
C LEU A 8 -10.50 1.45 -14.83
N HIS A 9 -11.60 0.93 -15.36
CA HIS A 9 -11.57 -0.06 -16.43
C HIS A 9 -10.88 0.49 -17.69
N ASN A 10 -11.21 1.71 -18.10
CA ASN A 10 -10.60 2.38 -19.25
C ASN A 10 -9.10 2.51 -19.05
N TYR A 11 -8.66 3.02 -17.90
CA TYR A 11 -7.25 3.08 -17.55
C TYR A 11 -6.57 1.72 -17.67
N LEU A 12 -7.11 0.70 -16.99
CA LEU A 12 -6.53 -0.64 -16.99
C LEU A 12 -6.44 -1.26 -18.40
N SER A 13 -7.45 -1.01 -19.24
CA SER A 13 -7.48 -1.49 -20.63
C SER A 13 -6.42 -0.86 -21.53
N THR A 14 -5.89 0.30 -21.15
CA THR A 14 -4.80 0.99 -21.88
C THR A 14 -3.40 0.60 -21.43
N LEU A 15 -3.28 -0.22 -20.37
CA LEU A 15 -1.97 -0.56 -19.81
C LEU A 15 -1.14 -1.37 -20.78
N ASN A 16 0.10 -0.94 -20.97
CA ASN A 16 1.07 -1.71 -21.73
C ASN A 16 1.68 -2.81 -20.82
N LYS A 17 1.03 -3.98 -20.81
CA LYS A 17 1.46 -5.15 -20.05
C LYS A 17 2.86 -5.66 -20.43
N SER A 18 3.39 -5.30 -21.61
CA SER A 18 4.74 -5.70 -22.02
C SER A 18 5.84 -4.83 -21.40
N VAL A 19 5.49 -3.63 -20.92
CA VAL A 19 6.44 -2.69 -20.30
C VAL A 19 6.46 -2.86 -18.79
N SER A 20 5.29 -3.01 -18.18
CA SER A 20 5.16 -3.33 -16.76
C SER A 20 3.89 -4.17 -16.54
N PRO A 21 3.99 -5.33 -15.87
CA PRO A 21 2.83 -6.19 -15.63
C PRO A 21 1.89 -5.64 -14.54
N HIS A 22 2.37 -4.72 -13.71
CA HIS A 22 1.66 -4.26 -12.52
C HIS A 22 1.21 -2.79 -12.61
N VAL A 23 0.14 -2.49 -11.87
CA VAL A 23 -0.35 -1.14 -11.59
C VAL A 23 0.35 -0.60 -10.35
N ASN A 24 1.01 0.55 -10.47
CA ASN A 24 1.61 1.25 -9.35
C ASN A 24 0.61 2.26 -8.78
N MET A 25 -0.08 1.90 -7.71
CA MET A 25 -1.15 2.69 -7.12
C MET A 25 -0.66 3.48 -5.90
N VAL A 26 -0.88 4.79 -5.90
CA VAL A 26 -0.74 5.64 -4.70
C VAL A 26 -2.10 6.21 -4.30
N PHE A 27 -2.38 6.18 -3.00
CA PHE A 27 -3.66 6.62 -2.45
C PHE A 27 -3.53 7.96 -1.71
N GLY A 28 -4.48 8.88 -1.93
CA GLY A 28 -4.52 10.15 -1.18
C GLY A 28 -5.75 11.01 -1.45
N ASP A 29 -5.85 12.15 -0.77
CA ASP A 29 -6.87 13.19 -1.03
C ASP A 29 -6.20 14.55 -1.22
N TYR A 30 -6.96 15.59 -1.53
CA TYR A 30 -6.39 16.91 -1.78
C TYR A 30 -5.60 17.48 -0.57
N LYS A 31 -5.98 17.10 0.66
CA LYS A 31 -5.26 17.53 1.88
C LYS A 31 -3.86 16.94 1.95
N HIS A 32 -3.63 15.78 1.32
CA HIS A 32 -2.33 15.12 1.22
C HIS A 32 -1.66 15.33 -0.14
N SER A 33 -2.13 16.28 -0.96
CA SER A 33 -1.62 16.55 -2.30
C SER A 33 -0.10 16.70 -2.37
N ARG A 34 0.53 17.35 -1.39
CA ARG A 34 2.01 17.51 -1.37
C ARG A 34 2.74 16.17 -1.22
N LEU A 35 2.24 15.26 -0.38
CA LEU A 35 2.79 13.91 -0.26
C LEU A 35 2.60 13.13 -1.56
N VAL A 36 1.39 13.16 -2.13
CA VAL A 36 1.09 12.47 -3.40
C VAL A 36 1.97 12.99 -4.53
N LEU A 37 2.12 14.32 -4.68
CA LEU A 37 2.97 14.93 -5.70
C LEU A 37 4.45 14.59 -5.48
N ASN A 38 4.91 14.54 -4.23
CA ASN A 38 6.26 14.09 -3.89
C ASN A 38 6.48 12.63 -4.27
N TRP A 39 5.50 11.77 -3.97
CA TRP A 39 5.52 10.36 -4.33
C TRP A 39 5.56 10.17 -5.85
N ILE A 40 4.70 10.88 -6.60
CA ILE A 40 4.68 10.83 -8.07
C ILE A 40 6.03 11.28 -8.62
N THR A 41 6.55 12.41 -8.14
CA THR A 41 7.87 12.93 -8.56
C THR A 41 8.96 11.90 -8.33
N ALA A 42 8.95 11.23 -7.17
CA ALA A 42 9.88 10.14 -6.89
C ALA A 42 9.76 9.02 -7.91
N ALA A 43 8.53 8.53 -8.12
CA ALA A 43 8.23 7.38 -8.97
C ALA A 43 8.53 7.59 -10.45
N VAL A 44 8.26 8.79 -10.99
CA VAL A 44 8.32 9.05 -12.44
C VAL A 44 9.57 9.82 -12.87
N ASN A 45 10.18 10.62 -11.99
CA ASN A 45 11.29 11.50 -12.35
C ASN A 45 12.62 11.15 -11.65
N VAL A 46 12.58 10.57 -10.44
CA VAL A 46 13.79 10.40 -9.62
C VAL A 46 14.34 8.99 -9.70
N ILE A 47 13.51 7.97 -9.50
CA ILE A 47 13.99 6.57 -9.49
C ILE A 47 14.36 6.14 -10.91
N GLN A 48 15.33 5.22 -11.00
CA GLN A 48 15.80 4.69 -12.27
C GLN A 48 15.82 3.15 -12.23
N PRO A 49 15.17 2.45 -13.19
CA PRO A 49 14.27 3.00 -14.20
C PRO A 49 12.98 3.58 -13.59
N PRO A 50 12.31 4.56 -14.23
CA PRO A 50 11.07 5.15 -13.72
C PRO A 50 9.94 4.10 -13.67
N LEU A 51 8.94 4.34 -12.82
CA LEU A 51 7.72 3.53 -12.83
C LEU A 51 6.83 3.87 -14.01
N HIS A 52 6.23 2.82 -14.58
CA HIS A 52 5.15 2.90 -15.54
C HIS A 52 3.83 2.51 -14.89
N ASN A 53 2.71 2.73 -15.59
CA ASN A 53 1.38 2.35 -15.12
C ASN A 53 1.07 2.89 -13.72
N VAL A 54 1.35 4.19 -13.50
CA VAL A 54 1.08 4.86 -12.22
C VAL A 54 -0.38 5.33 -12.18
N LEU A 55 -1.10 4.87 -11.15
CA LEU A 55 -2.48 5.22 -10.85
C LEU A 55 -2.54 5.98 -9.52
N VAL A 56 -3.12 7.17 -9.54
CA VAL A 56 -3.47 7.91 -8.33
C VAL A 56 -4.93 7.65 -8.01
N LEU A 57 -5.18 6.97 -6.90
CA LEU A 57 -6.53 6.80 -6.38
C LEU A 57 -6.85 7.95 -5.43
N SER A 58 -7.80 8.80 -5.82
CA SER A 58 -8.22 9.94 -5.02
C SER A 58 -9.57 9.79 -4.35
N LEU A 59 -9.73 10.37 -3.16
CA LEU A 59 -11.05 10.50 -2.50
C LEU A 59 -11.84 11.74 -2.92
N ASP A 60 -11.24 12.65 -3.71
CA ASP A 60 -11.93 13.85 -4.19
C ASP A 60 -11.35 14.36 -5.53
N ASN A 61 -12.20 14.97 -6.35
CA ASN A 61 -11.81 15.40 -7.71
C ASN A 61 -10.69 16.46 -7.72
N ARG A 62 -10.55 17.27 -6.66
CA ARG A 62 -9.58 18.39 -6.65
C ARG A 62 -8.15 17.90 -6.74
N LEU A 63 -7.84 16.72 -6.21
CA LEU A 63 -6.51 16.14 -6.37
C LEU A 63 -6.26 15.72 -7.84
N CYS A 64 -7.25 15.11 -8.49
CA CYS A 64 -7.14 14.74 -9.90
C CYS A 64 -7.04 15.99 -10.80
N ASP A 65 -7.81 17.04 -10.54
CA ASP A 65 -7.70 18.33 -11.24
C ASP A 65 -6.30 18.93 -11.08
N LEU A 66 -5.75 18.90 -9.85
CA LEU A 66 -4.39 19.36 -9.59
C LEU A 66 -3.34 18.54 -10.36
N ILE A 67 -3.47 17.22 -10.41
CA ILE A 67 -2.56 16.34 -11.15
C ILE A 67 -2.66 16.59 -12.66
N ALA A 68 -3.88 16.71 -13.19
CA ALA A 68 -4.13 16.99 -14.60
C ALA A 68 -3.50 18.34 -15.02
N SER A 69 -3.58 19.36 -14.17
CA SER A 69 -2.96 20.67 -14.43
C SER A 69 -1.44 20.66 -14.51
N ARG A 70 -0.77 19.58 -14.05
CA ARG A 70 0.70 19.44 -14.02
C ARG A 70 1.26 18.58 -15.15
N THR A 71 0.42 18.06 -16.06
CA THR A 71 0.87 17.22 -17.20
C THR A 71 1.79 16.06 -16.78
N LEU A 72 1.52 15.46 -15.64
CA LEU A 72 2.28 14.31 -15.12
C LEU A 72 1.86 13.04 -15.88
N PRO A 73 2.78 12.10 -16.18
CA PRO A 73 2.48 10.86 -16.92
C PRO A 73 1.82 9.81 -16.03
N VAL A 74 0.73 10.19 -15.35
CA VAL A 74 -0.02 9.35 -14.41
C VAL A 74 -1.50 9.46 -14.72
N SER A 75 -2.26 8.41 -14.40
CA SER A 75 -3.73 8.49 -14.41
C SER A 75 -4.24 8.76 -13.01
N CYS A 76 -5.34 9.50 -12.88
CA CYS A 76 -6.01 9.74 -11.61
C CYS A 76 -7.47 9.31 -11.72
N VAL A 77 -7.93 8.51 -10.76
CA VAL A 77 -9.33 8.09 -10.65
C VAL A 77 -9.85 8.60 -9.31
N ALA A 78 -10.93 9.37 -9.37
CA ALA A 78 -11.56 9.91 -8.18
C ALA A 78 -12.74 9.04 -7.76
N VAL A 79 -12.76 8.64 -6.49
CA VAL A 79 -13.82 7.85 -5.88
C VAL A 79 -14.37 8.64 -4.70
N ALA A 80 -15.50 9.31 -4.92
CA ALA A 80 -16.11 10.11 -3.87
C ALA A 80 -16.49 9.22 -2.67
N LYS A 81 -16.26 9.71 -1.45
CA LYS A 81 -16.41 8.94 -0.18
C LYS A 81 -17.80 8.33 0.01
N ASN A 82 -18.85 9.05 -0.39
CA ASN A 82 -20.24 8.60 -0.35
C ASN A 82 -20.59 7.57 -1.43
N THR A 83 -19.68 7.34 -2.38
CA THR A 83 -19.95 6.43 -3.49
C THR A 83 -19.88 4.98 -3.04
N ILE A 84 -19.01 4.62 -2.09
CA ILE A 84 -18.90 3.22 -1.65
C ILE A 84 -19.75 2.94 -0.41
N PHE A 85 -19.91 3.93 0.48
CA PHE A 85 -20.61 3.77 1.74
C PHE A 85 -21.76 4.76 1.89
N ASN A 86 -22.88 4.27 2.43
CA ASN A 86 -23.87 5.15 3.01
C ASN A 86 -23.30 5.71 4.33
N ILE A 87 -22.82 6.95 4.28
CA ILE A 87 -22.13 7.63 5.38
C ILE A 87 -23.01 7.71 6.65
N ASP A 88 -24.33 7.71 6.49
CA ASP A 88 -25.29 7.82 7.60
C ASP A 88 -25.25 6.60 8.52
N ILE A 89 -24.90 5.42 7.99
CA ILE A 89 -24.77 4.18 8.78
C ILE A 89 -23.48 4.22 9.63
N ILE A 90 -22.43 4.86 9.12
CA ILE A 90 -21.13 4.95 9.76
C ILE A 90 -21.17 5.96 10.92
N ASN A 91 -21.84 7.11 10.72
CA ASN A 91 -21.91 8.17 11.73
C ASN A 91 -22.69 7.77 12.99
N ASN A 92 -23.66 6.85 12.89
CA ASN A 92 -24.51 6.46 14.02
C ASN A 92 -23.91 5.38 14.93
N ASN A 93 -22.75 4.79 14.57
CA ASN A 93 -22.17 3.62 15.25
C ASN A 93 -20.72 3.79 15.72
N ILE A 94 -20.17 5.01 15.73
CA ILE A 94 -18.75 5.23 16.05
C ILE A 94 -18.59 6.12 17.29
N ASN A 95 -18.28 5.48 18.42
CA ASN A 95 -17.82 6.12 19.65
C ASN A 95 -16.27 6.20 19.75
N ASP A 96 -15.52 5.87 18.68
CA ASP A 96 -14.07 5.61 18.76
C ASP A 96 -13.17 6.68 18.13
N LYS A 97 -11.99 6.81 18.74
CA LYS A 97 -10.88 7.76 18.50
C LYS A 97 -10.20 7.67 17.12
N ILE A 98 -10.65 6.84 16.20
CA ILE A 98 -10.07 6.72 14.85
C ILE A 98 -10.79 7.71 13.93
N PRO A 99 -10.09 8.66 13.27
CA PRO A 99 -10.78 9.61 12.42
C PRO A 99 -11.46 8.89 11.25
N ILE A 100 -12.80 9.02 11.16
CA ILE A 100 -13.70 8.39 10.17
C ILE A 100 -13.17 8.48 8.73
N ILE A 101 -12.45 9.55 8.42
CA ILE A 101 -11.87 9.80 7.10
C ILE A 101 -10.84 8.73 6.67
N TRP A 102 -10.08 8.17 7.62
CA TRP A 102 -9.09 7.13 7.35
C TRP A 102 -9.76 5.79 7.09
N LEU A 103 -10.80 5.49 7.88
CA LEU A 103 -11.62 4.31 7.69
C LEU A 103 -12.18 4.26 6.26
N GLN A 104 -12.80 5.36 5.84
CA GLN A 104 -13.36 5.49 4.51
C GLN A 104 -12.30 5.31 3.43
N GLY A 105 -11.12 5.90 3.61
CA GLY A 105 -10.03 5.78 2.65
C GLY A 105 -9.51 4.36 2.48
N SER A 106 -9.21 3.69 3.59
CA SER A 106 -8.77 2.29 3.61
C SER A 106 -9.80 1.35 2.99
N MET A 107 -11.10 1.56 3.28
CA MET A 107 -12.15 0.74 2.68
C MET A 107 -12.30 0.98 1.17
N VAL A 108 -12.24 2.24 0.73
CA VAL A 108 -12.26 2.58 -0.71
C VAL A 108 -11.09 1.90 -1.41
N ARG A 109 -9.88 2.04 -0.87
CA ARG A 109 -8.66 1.40 -1.37
C ARG A 109 -8.85 -0.12 -1.52
N ASN A 110 -9.35 -0.81 -0.48
CA ASN A 110 -9.61 -2.26 -0.54
C ASN A 110 -10.58 -2.66 -1.65
N VAL A 111 -11.68 -1.92 -1.83
CA VAL A 111 -12.64 -2.20 -2.91
C VAL A 111 -11.97 -2.07 -4.27
N ILE A 112 -11.18 -1.02 -4.49
CA ILE A 112 -10.45 -0.82 -5.73
C ILE A 112 -9.44 -1.94 -5.97
N LEU A 113 -8.63 -2.30 -4.97
CA LEU A 113 -7.66 -3.40 -5.06
C LEU A 113 -8.33 -4.72 -5.45
N ARG A 114 -9.50 -5.03 -4.85
CA ARG A 114 -10.28 -6.22 -5.20
C ARG A 114 -10.80 -6.19 -6.64
N VAL A 115 -11.27 -5.04 -7.12
CA VAL A 115 -11.72 -4.89 -8.52
C VAL A 115 -10.54 -5.08 -9.49
N ILE A 116 -9.38 -4.50 -9.19
CA ILE A 116 -8.18 -4.65 -10.02
C ILE A 116 -7.73 -6.11 -10.06
N ASN A 117 -7.74 -6.81 -8.92
CA ASN A 117 -7.46 -8.25 -8.85
C ASN A 117 -8.47 -9.07 -9.67
N TYR A 118 -9.77 -8.76 -9.56
CA TYR A 118 -10.83 -9.44 -10.32
C TYR A 118 -10.62 -9.33 -11.84
N TRP A 119 -10.09 -8.20 -12.31
CA TRP A 119 -9.74 -8.01 -13.72
C TRP A 119 -8.37 -8.55 -14.13
N GLY A 120 -7.66 -9.26 -13.23
CA GLY A 120 -6.43 -9.96 -13.55
C GLY A 120 -5.20 -9.07 -13.68
N TYR A 121 -5.12 -7.98 -12.91
CA TYR A 121 -3.97 -7.07 -12.89
C TYR A 121 -3.21 -7.16 -11.56
N ASP A 122 -1.89 -7.26 -11.65
CA ASP A 122 -0.99 -7.17 -10.51
C ASP A 122 -0.97 -5.73 -9.97
N VAL A 123 -0.80 -5.55 -8.67
CA VAL A 123 -0.82 -4.23 -8.04
C VAL A 123 0.31 -4.05 -7.05
N ALA A 124 0.93 -2.87 -7.12
CA ALA A 124 1.84 -2.33 -6.13
C ALA A 124 1.16 -1.10 -5.48
N SER A 125 0.65 -1.24 -4.27
CA SER A 125 -0.11 -0.19 -3.57
C SER A 125 0.72 0.47 -2.48
N TYR A 126 0.71 1.79 -2.45
CA TYR A 126 1.49 2.62 -1.54
C TYR A 126 0.62 3.67 -0.84
N ASP A 127 0.91 3.91 0.45
CA ASP A 127 0.46 5.12 1.11
C ASP A 127 1.21 6.34 0.55
N SER A 128 0.57 7.52 0.52
CA SER A 128 1.19 8.75 -0.02
C SER A 128 2.50 9.16 0.66
N ASP A 129 2.76 8.71 1.89
CA ASP A 129 4.00 8.94 2.64
C ASP A 129 5.00 7.78 2.57
N ALA A 130 4.67 6.67 1.89
CA ALA A 130 5.60 5.59 1.60
C ALA A 130 6.39 5.88 0.31
N VAL A 131 7.23 6.91 0.35
CA VAL A 131 7.92 7.48 -0.81
C VAL A 131 9.00 6.53 -1.34
N LEU A 132 8.97 6.27 -2.65
CA LEU A 132 9.93 5.40 -3.32
C LEU A 132 11.32 6.05 -3.43
N LEU A 133 12.35 5.26 -3.22
CA LEU A 133 13.76 5.62 -3.40
C LEU A 133 14.41 4.82 -4.53
N LYS A 134 13.82 3.68 -4.91
CA LYS A 134 14.21 2.83 -6.03
C LYS A 134 12.99 2.17 -6.66
N ASN A 135 13.15 1.66 -7.87
CA ASN A 135 12.13 0.87 -8.54
C ASN A 135 12.02 -0.52 -7.88
N PRO A 136 10.92 -0.86 -7.19
CA PRO A 136 10.79 -2.12 -6.49
C PRO A 136 10.48 -3.30 -7.41
N GLN A 137 10.27 -3.08 -8.72
CA GLN A 137 9.83 -4.13 -9.65
C GLN A 137 10.74 -5.37 -9.63
N VAL A 138 12.05 -5.16 -9.55
CA VAL A 138 13.03 -6.25 -9.49
C VAL A 138 12.76 -7.23 -8.35
N LEU A 139 12.25 -6.75 -7.21
CA LEU A 139 11.98 -7.58 -6.05
C LEU A 139 10.82 -8.57 -6.28
N TYR A 140 9.88 -8.21 -7.17
CA TYR A 140 8.77 -9.06 -7.58
C TYR A 140 9.22 -10.13 -8.57
N ASP A 141 10.00 -9.71 -9.56
CA ASP A 141 10.44 -10.56 -10.66
C ASP A 141 11.37 -11.68 -10.16
N GLU A 142 12.19 -11.39 -9.14
CA GLU A 142 13.03 -12.37 -8.46
C GLU A 142 12.24 -13.45 -7.69
N ARG A 143 10.94 -13.22 -7.43
CA ARG A 143 10.10 -14.10 -6.59
C ARG A 143 8.82 -14.49 -7.34
N PRO A 144 8.93 -15.24 -8.45
CA PRO A 144 7.76 -15.56 -9.29
C PRO A 144 6.69 -16.35 -8.54
N HIS A 145 7.07 -17.17 -7.56
CA HIS A 145 6.18 -18.02 -6.77
C HIS A 145 5.42 -17.31 -5.64
N ILE A 146 5.77 -16.06 -5.31
CA ILE A 146 5.08 -15.26 -4.30
C ILE A 146 3.93 -14.49 -4.96
N ASN A 147 2.76 -14.47 -4.32
CA ASN A 147 1.57 -13.76 -4.79
C ASN A 147 1.13 -12.60 -3.88
N LEU A 148 1.65 -12.49 -2.66
CA LEU A 148 1.44 -11.37 -1.75
C LEU A 148 2.76 -10.85 -1.22
N PHE A 149 3.00 -9.55 -1.30
CA PHE A 149 4.17 -8.88 -0.77
C PHE A 149 3.77 -7.73 0.14
N SER A 150 4.55 -7.50 1.19
CA SER A 150 4.30 -6.39 2.10
C SER A 150 5.59 -5.95 2.77
N SER A 151 5.66 -4.69 3.20
CA SER A 151 6.65 -4.29 4.20
C SER A 151 6.30 -4.85 5.59
N ALA A 152 7.31 -5.08 6.43
CA ALA A 152 7.10 -5.50 7.82
C ALA A 152 6.47 -4.40 8.67
N GLY A 153 5.57 -4.81 9.56
CA GLY A 153 4.91 -3.98 10.55
C GLY A 153 4.85 -4.64 11.92
N THR A 154 4.26 -3.92 12.87
CA THR A 154 4.07 -4.38 14.26
C THR A 154 2.62 -4.34 14.73
N PHE A 155 1.69 -3.92 13.87
CA PHE A 155 0.28 -3.75 14.21
C PHE A 155 -0.58 -4.70 13.35
N PRO A 156 -1.57 -5.43 13.89
CA PRO A 156 -1.97 -5.49 15.30
C PRO A 156 -0.89 -6.13 16.20
N PHE A 157 -0.76 -5.62 17.42
CA PHE A 157 0.35 -5.97 18.31
C PHE A 157 0.32 -7.43 18.77
N ASP A 158 -0.87 -7.99 18.97
CA ASP A 158 -1.03 -9.39 19.42
C ASP A 158 -0.49 -10.37 18.37
N LEU A 159 -0.86 -10.18 17.09
CA LEU A 159 -0.31 -10.98 15.99
C LEU A 159 1.17 -10.73 15.79
N SER A 160 1.62 -9.48 15.93
CA SER A 160 3.05 -9.19 15.90
C SER A 160 3.81 -9.93 17.00
N GLY A 161 3.22 -10.12 18.18
CA GLY A 161 3.81 -10.91 19.26
C GLY A 161 3.93 -12.39 18.91
N GLU A 162 2.95 -12.94 18.18
CA GLU A 162 2.91 -14.36 17.80
C GLU A 162 3.79 -14.70 16.59
N TRP A 163 3.77 -13.84 15.58
CA TRP A 163 4.49 -14.03 14.31
C TRP A 163 5.87 -13.39 14.32
N GLY A 164 6.08 -12.40 15.20
CA GLY A 164 7.29 -11.58 15.23
C GLY A 164 7.21 -10.30 14.38
N PHE A 165 6.22 -10.23 13.50
CA PHE A 165 5.91 -9.09 12.63
C PHE A 165 4.46 -9.21 12.15
N THR A 166 3.96 -8.17 11.50
CA THR A 166 2.73 -8.19 10.71
C THR A 166 2.97 -7.61 9.33
N LEU A 167 2.01 -7.77 8.42
CA LEU A 167 2.04 -7.12 7.12
C LEU A 167 1.58 -5.67 7.26
N CYS A 168 2.42 -4.72 6.85
CA CYS A 168 2.07 -3.31 6.78
C CYS A 168 1.46 -2.93 5.43
N THR A 169 0.24 -2.39 5.44
CA THR A 169 -0.48 -2.02 4.22
C THR A 169 0.00 -0.72 3.60
N GLY A 170 0.87 0.05 4.24
CA GLY A 170 1.46 1.24 3.62
C GLY A 170 2.36 0.93 2.43
N THR A 171 2.78 -0.33 2.30
CA THR A 171 3.32 -0.88 1.07
C THR A 171 2.85 -2.32 0.95
N LEU A 172 1.83 -2.53 0.13
CA LEU A 172 1.16 -3.80 -0.11
C LEU A 172 1.17 -4.09 -1.60
N MET A 173 1.52 -5.31 -1.97
CA MET A 173 1.65 -5.66 -3.37
C MET A 173 1.15 -7.08 -3.60
N PHE A 174 0.55 -7.36 -4.74
CA PHE A 174 0.08 -8.70 -5.06
C PHE A 174 0.09 -8.99 -6.55
N LYS A 175 0.16 -10.28 -6.86
CA LYS A 175 -0.07 -10.81 -8.21
C LYS A 175 -1.50 -11.32 -8.32
N ALA A 176 -2.21 -10.89 -9.36
CA ALA A 176 -3.59 -11.29 -9.53
C ALA A 176 -3.68 -12.81 -9.69
N SER A 177 -4.45 -13.44 -8.82
CA SER A 177 -4.56 -14.89 -8.77
C SER A 177 -5.82 -15.32 -8.00
N PRO A 178 -6.29 -16.57 -8.19
CA PRO A 178 -7.36 -17.14 -7.37
C PRO A 178 -7.05 -17.11 -5.87
N ALA A 179 -5.78 -17.31 -5.48
CA ALA A 179 -5.33 -17.24 -4.10
C ALA A 179 -5.63 -15.85 -3.49
N ILE A 180 -5.21 -14.79 -4.18
CA ILE A 180 -5.46 -13.41 -3.75
C ILE A 180 -6.95 -13.07 -3.78
N GLU A 181 -7.72 -13.62 -4.73
CA GLU A 181 -9.18 -13.48 -4.70
C GLU A 181 -9.79 -14.12 -3.43
N SER A 182 -9.32 -15.29 -3.01
CA SER A 182 -9.75 -15.94 -1.77
C SER A 182 -9.44 -15.08 -0.55
N LEU A 183 -8.22 -14.53 -0.47
CA LEU A 183 -7.84 -13.58 0.58
C LEU A 183 -8.80 -12.38 0.64
N TRP A 184 -9.16 -11.78 -0.51
CA TRP A 184 -10.14 -10.69 -0.53
C TRP A 184 -11.53 -11.10 -0.04
N ARG A 185 -11.96 -12.34 -0.29
CA ARG A 185 -13.23 -12.86 0.24
C ARG A 185 -13.17 -13.00 1.75
N HIS A 186 -12.09 -13.55 2.30
CA HIS A 186 -11.87 -13.62 3.75
C HIS A 186 -11.87 -12.22 4.39
N MET A 187 -11.10 -11.27 3.84
CA MET A 187 -11.11 -9.88 4.31
C MET A 187 -12.50 -9.23 4.25
N SER A 188 -13.33 -9.57 3.25
CA SER A 188 -14.69 -9.03 3.13
C SER A 188 -15.68 -9.61 4.15
N SER A 189 -15.37 -10.78 4.72
CA SER A 189 -16.20 -11.43 5.76
C SER A 189 -15.94 -10.90 7.17
N LEU A 190 -14.84 -10.15 7.32
CA LEU A 190 -14.38 -9.55 8.55
C LEU A 190 -15.07 -8.20 8.81
N SER A 191 -15.31 -7.89 10.08
CA SER A 191 -16.00 -6.66 10.52
C SER A 191 -15.02 -5.55 10.93
N GLU A 192 -13.73 -5.82 10.77
CA GLU A 192 -12.63 -4.99 11.21
C GLU A 192 -12.59 -3.68 10.42
N LYS A 193 -12.26 -2.62 11.16
CA LYS A 193 -12.27 -1.25 10.66
C LYS A 193 -10.98 -0.90 9.92
N ASP A 194 -9.84 -1.34 10.43
CA ASP A 194 -8.53 -1.01 9.85
C ASP A 194 -8.09 -2.07 8.83
N GLU A 195 -7.70 -1.64 7.63
CA GLU A 195 -7.26 -2.53 6.54
C GLU A 195 -6.09 -3.43 6.95
N GLN A 196 -5.13 -2.91 7.73
CA GLN A 196 -3.97 -3.68 8.16
C GLN A 196 -4.39 -4.76 9.16
N VAL A 197 -5.29 -4.44 10.09
CA VAL A 197 -5.87 -5.43 11.01
C VAL A 197 -6.63 -6.49 10.24
N THR A 198 -7.50 -6.07 9.32
CA THR A 198 -8.33 -6.96 8.49
C THR A 198 -7.47 -7.92 7.67
N LEU A 199 -6.42 -7.42 7.02
CA LEU A 199 -5.50 -8.25 6.24
C LEU A 199 -4.82 -9.32 7.10
N ASN A 200 -4.24 -8.92 8.23
CA ASN A 200 -3.50 -9.86 9.08
C ASN A 200 -4.44 -10.89 9.75
N ASN A 201 -5.64 -10.48 10.17
CA ASN A 201 -6.65 -11.42 10.69
C ASN A 201 -7.15 -12.40 9.62
N ALA A 202 -7.35 -11.93 8.38
CA ALA A 202 -7.72 -12.83 7.28
C ALA A 202 -6.64 -13.87 7.03
N LEU A 203 -5.36 -13.47 7.03
CA LEU A 203 -4.24 -14.40 6.89
C LEU A 203 -4.16 -15.41 8.05
N LEU A 204 -4.47 -14.98 9.28
CA LEU A 204 -4.58 -15.89 10.42
C LEU A 204 -5.71 -16.91 10.23
N GLN A 205 -6.90 -16.47 9.79
CA GLN A 205 -8.02 -17.36 9.51
C GLN A 205 -7.73 -18.34 8.37
N MET A 206 -6.90 -17.94 7.41
CA MET A 206 -6.37 -18.80 6.33
C MET A 206 -5.17 -19.64 6.79
N ASN A 207 -5.00 -19.86 8.09
CA ASN A 207 -3.94 -20.68 8.68
C ASN A 207 -2.53 -20.35 8.18
N SER A 208 -2.23 -19.06 7.98
CA SER A 208 -0.92 -18.64 7.47
C SER A 208 0.20 -18.97 8.45
N VAL A 209 1.25 -19.62 7.95
CA VAL A 209 2.45 -20.00 8.69
C VAL A 209 3.71 -19.39 8.07
N TRP A 210 4.70 -19.10 8.90
CA TRP A 210 5.97 -18.48 8.51
C TRP A 210 7.09 -19.51 8.54
N GLN A 211 7.97 -19.51 7.52
CA GLN A 211 9.13 -20.41 7.49
C GLN A 211 10.06 -20.14 8.67
N GLU A 212 10.25 -18.87 9.02
CA GLU A 212 11.03 -18.44 10.17
C GLU A 212 10.25 -17.43 10.99
N LYS A 213 10.19 -17.65 12.31
CA LYS A 213 9.71 -16.65 13.26
C LYS A 213 10.91 -15.85 13.77
N THR A 214 10.90 -14.54 13.56
CA THR A 214 11.91 -13.64 14.14
C THR A 214 11.26 -12.86 15.28
N PRO A 215 11.77 -12.94 16.53
CA PRO A 215 11.25 -12.11 17.62
C PRO A 215 11.14 -10.63 17.22
N VAL A 216 10.07 -9.95 17.66
CA VAL A 216 9.80 -8.54 17.29
C VAL A 216 11.02 -7.63 17.51
N ASN A 217 11.75 -7.83 18.60
CA ASN A 217 12.95 -7.05 18.93
C ASN A 217 14.14 -7.27 17.98
N LYS A 218 14.11 -8.32 17.14
CA LYS A 218 15.11 -8.63 16.12
C LYS A 218 14.66 -8.28 14.71
N MET A 219 13.41 -7.83 14.49
CA MET A 219 12.87 -7.46 13.18
C MET A 219 13.78 -6.47 12.43
N CYS A 220 14.35 -5.48 13.14
CA CYS A 220 15.25 -4.47 12.55
C CYS A 220 16.65 -4.99 12.19
N THR A 221 16.96 -6.28 12.40
CA THR A 221 18.28 -6.87 12.11
C THR A 221 18.26 -7.95 11.03
N ASN A 222 17.09 -8.54 10.73
CA ASN A 222 16.92 -9.48 9.63
C ASN A 222 17.07 -8.74 8.29
N LYS A 223 17.86 -9.25 7.34
CA LYS A 223 18.08 -8.65 6.01
C LYS A 223 17.46 -9.43 4.86
N GLU A 224 16.97 -10.64 5.11
CA GLU A 224 16.53 -11.60 4.08
C GLU A 224 15.01 -11.61 3.90
N GLY A 225 14.26 -10.97 4.80
CA GLY A 225 12.80 -10.96 4.79
C GLY A 225 12.21 -12.22 5.39
N TRP A 226 10.92 -12.45 5.14
CA TRP A 226 10.21 -13.62 5.64
C TRP A 226 9.26 -14.18 4.59
N GLU A 227 9.28 -15.50 4.41
CA GLU A 227 8.32 -16.20 3.58
C GLU A 227 7.23 -16.84 4.44
N GLY A 228 5.99 -16.69 3.98
CA GLY A 228 4.82 -17.30 4.58
C GLY A 228 3.99 -18.07 3.56
N ARG A 229 3.17 -19.00 4.06
CA ARG A 229 2.22 -19.76 3.25
C ARG A 229 0.89 -19.81 3.99
N GLY A 230 -0.20 -19.58 3.28
CA GLY A 230 -1.56 -19.77 3.78
C GLY A 230 -2.32 -20.83 2.99
N GLU A 231 -3.59 -20.99 3.33
CA GLU A 231 -4.57 -21.73 2.54
C GLU A 231 -4.72 -21.17 1.12
N ASP A 232 -5.38 -21.94 0.25
CA ASP A 232 -5.66 -21.58 -1.15
C ASP A 232 -4.43 -21.16 -1.97
N ASP A 233 -3.27 -21.74 -1.66
CA ASP A 233 -1.99 -21.45 -2.32
C ASP A 233 -1.53 -19.98 -2.15
N ILE A 234 -1.95 -19.31 -1.07
CA ILE A 234 -1.36 -18.02 -0.69
C ILE A 234 0.13 -18.21 -0.38
N ARG A 235 0.96 -17.35 -0.99
CA ARG A 235 2.42 -17.32 -0.86
C ARG A 235 2.83 -15.88 -0.60
N ILE A 236 3.40 -15.66 0.58
CA ILE A 236 3.60 -14.34 1.16
C ILE A 236 5.09 -14.08 1.28
N TYR A 237 5.52 -12.87 0.93
CA TYR A 237 6.84 -12.36 1.26
C TYR A 237 6.75 -11.04 2.00
N VAL A 238 7.37 -10.98 3.18
CA VAL A 238 7.47 -9.75 3.96
C VAL A 238 8.87 -9.20 3.83
N PHE A 239 8.96 -8.00 3.25
CA PHE A 239 10.22 -7.31 3.11
C PHE A 239 10.77 -6.86 4.46
N PRO A 240 12.07 -7.00 4.68
CA PRO A 240 12.68 -6.59 5.93
C PRO A 240 12.83 -5.06 5.97
N PRO A 241 12.90 -4.45 7.17
CA PRO A 241 12.95 -3.00 7.34
C PRO A 241 14.13 -2.29 6.66
N GLN A 242 15.15 -3.02 6.22
CA GLN A 242 16.33 -2.52 5.51
C GLN A 242 16.15 -2.51 3.98
N VAL A 243 15.05 -3.09 3.49
CA VAL A 243 14.60 -2.97 2.10
C VAL A 243 13.47 -1.95 2.05
N PHE A 244 12.43 -2.13 2.88
CA PHE A 244 11.32 -1.18 3.02
C PHE A 244 11.32 -0.57 4.42
N CYS A 245 11.79 0.68 4.50
CA CYS A 245 12.02 1.32 5.77
C CYS A 245 10.72 1.84 6.39
N ARG A 246 10.40 1.34 7.59
CA ARG A 246 9.43 1.93 8.51
C ARG A 246 10.18 2.57 9.68
N ALA A 247 10.00 3.87 9.90
CA ALA A 247 10.79 4.68 10.83
C ALA A 247 10.73 4.24 12.32
N GLY A 248 11.54 3.26 12.66
CA GLY A 248 11.84 2.77 14.01
C GLY A 248 13.00 1.77 13.95
N CYS A 249 13.09 1.06 12.81
CA CYS A 249 14.26 0.29 12.40
C CYS A 249 15.26 1.09 11.57
N CYS A 250 14.89 2.28 11.10
CA CYS A 250 15.68 3.04 10.17
C CYS A 250 16.58 4.02 10.89
N LYS A 251 17.89 3.85 10.71
CA LYS A 251 18.85 4.86 11.13
C LYS A 251 18.87 5.97 10.07
N PRO A 252 18.99 7.26 10.43
CA PRO A 252 19.17 8.35 9.47
C PRO A 252 20.37 8.14 8.52
N THR A 253 21.32 7.30 8.92
CA THR A 253 22.50 6.91 8.13
C THR A 253 22.22 5.84 7.07
N MET A 254 21.02 5.23 7.04
CA MET A 254 20.66 4.27 6.00
C MET A 254 20.55 4.99 4.66
N SER A 255 21.45 4.66 3.75
CA SER A 255 21.58 5.36 2.47
C SER A 255 20.44 5.02 1.50
N ARG A 256 20.16 5.94 0.55
CA ARG A 256 19.32 5.66 -0.64
C ARG A 256 19.78 4.41 -1.41
N ASN A 257 21.04 4.00 -1.26
CA ASN A 257 21.58 2.83 -1.96
C ASN A 257 21.09 1.50 -1.37
N THR A 258 20.44 1.47 -0.20
CA THR A 258 19.91 0.23 0.39
C THR A 258 18.38 0.16 0.36
N LEU A 259 17.71 1.30 0.56
CA LEU A 259 16.25 1.35 0.72
C LEU A 259 15.51 1.47 -0.62
N TYR A 260 14.37 0.79 -0.73
CA TYR A 260 13.41 0.93 -1.82
C TYR A 260 12.31 1.94 -1.52
N ASN A 261 11.93 2.09 -0.25
CA ASN A 261 11.04 3.17 0.17
C ASN A 261 11.46 3.77 1.52
N ALA A 262 10.99 4.99 1.75
CA ALA A 262 11.03 5.70 3.01
C ALA A 262 9.59 5.91 3.50
N HIS A 263 9.23 5.33 4.65
CA HIS A 263 7.90 5.44 5.22
C HIS A 263 7.99 5.92 6.69
N PRO A 264 7.67 7.20 6.97
CA PRO A 264 7.75 7.75 8.32
C PRO A 264 6.76 7.06 9.28
N ILE A 265 7.20 6.78 10.52
CA ILE A 265 6.31 6.45 11.63
C ILE A 265 5.87 7.78 12.23
N GLY A 266 4.59 8.04 12.20
CA GLY A 266 4.02 9.23 12.82
C GLY A 266 2.53 9.08 13.02
N SER A 267 1.97 9.89 13.91
CA SER A 267 0.52 10.02 13.99
C SER A 267 0.00 10.32 12.59
N LYS A 268 -1.04 9.60 12.16
CA LYS A 268 -1.64 9.75 10.83
C LYS A 268 -2.09 11.21 10.53
N THR A 269 -2.00 12.13 11.49
CA THR A 269 -2.67 13.43 11.50
C THR A 269 -1.79 14.64 11.22
N ILE A 270 -0.46 14.58 11.35
CA ILE A 270 0.40 15.79 11.20
C ILE A 270 1.22 15.72 9.92
N LEU A 271 0.68 16.31 8.84
CA LEU A 271 1.32 16.36 7.52
C LEU A 271 2.74 16.97 7.59
N SER A 272 2.92 18.09 8.29
CA SER A 272 4.22 18.77 8.42
C SER A 272 5.30 17.90 9.08
N ALA A 273 4.91 17.03 10.03
CA ALA A 273 5.82 16.10 10.66
C ALA A 273 6.30 15.03 9.67
N LYS A 274 5.38 14.48 8.86
CA LYS A 274 5.72 13.52 7.79
C LYS A 274 6.67 14.14 6.77
N GLU A 275 6.41 15.37 6.33
CA GLU A 275 7.31 16.09 5.41
C GLU A 275 8.70 16.30 6.01
N ALA A 276 8.79 16.68 7.28
CA ALA A 276 10.06 16.89 7.97
C ALA A 276 10.90 15.59 8.01
N VAL A 277 10.28 14.47 8.37
CA VAL A 277 10.95 13.17 8.40
C VAL A 277 11.39 12.75 6.99
N LEU A 278 10.54 12.92 5.98
CA LEU A 278 10.91 12.61 4.60
C LEU A 278 12.08 13.48 4.11
N LYS A 279 12.14 14.76 4.50
CA LYS A 279 13.29 15.64 4.20
C LYS A 279 14.56 15.15 4.87
N GLU A 280 14.50 14.77 6.14
CA GLU A 280 15.64 14.20 6.88
C GLU A 280 16.16 12.91 6.22
N MET A 281 15.23 12.04 5.79
CA MET A 281 15.54 10.80 5.07
C MET A 281 15.98 11.03 3.62
N LYS A 282 16.06 12.29 3.14
CA LYS A 282 16.33 12.64 1.75
C LYS A 282 15.34 11.94 0.79
N ALA A 283 14.07 11.88 1.16
CA ALA A 283 12.96 11.32 0.39
C ALA A 283 11.91 12.40 0.01
N TRP A 284 12.32 13.67 0.00
CA TRP A 284 11.51 14.81 -0.43
C TRP A 284 12.13 15.44 -1.68
N PHE A 285 11.33 15.59 -2.75
CA PHE A 285 11.75 15.87 -4.12
C PHE A 285 10.99 17.03 -4.77
N LEU A 286 10.03 17.64 -4.05
CA LEU A 286 9.34 18.87 -4.45
C LEU A 286 10.05 20.12 -3.95
#